data_AF-A0A953Y6V6-F1
#
_entry.id   AF-A0A953Y6V6-F1
#
_cell.length_a   1.000
_cell.length_b   1.000
_cell.length_c   1.000
_cell.angle_alpha   90.00
_cell.angle_beta   90.00
_cell.angle_gamma   90.00
#
_symmetry.space_group_name_H-M   'P 1'
#
loop_
_entity.id
_entity.type
_entity.pdbx_description
1 polymer ?
#
loop_
_entity_poly.entity_id
_entity_poly.type
_entity_poly.pdbx_seq_one_letter_code
_entity_poly.pdbx_strand_id
1 'polypeptide(L)'
;MSGDWLPLLRGERRGVGPALARALLAACAALYALVVRARNWAYARGLLRAHAAPLPVISVGNLTAGGTGKTPLVIALAQALLARGLRVAVLARGYGAARDGELNDELREIAERVPQALLVPGRDRVRSAERAALRGADVILLDDGFQHRRLRRDLDLVLVDCTDPWGPAGVLPRGLLREPRGGIRRADWVILTRAEQAPERVAPLEAEVRALGTLRWLVTPNKIHHLFLGPWLERFEGAVALAPPGLPPRRPDLRFA
;
A
#
# COMPACT_ATOMS: atom_id res chain seq x y z
N MET A 1 7.58 -7.39 -29.96
CA MET A 1 7.12 -5.99 -30.15
C MET A 1 6.98 -5.34 -28.78
N SER A 2 8.08 -4.85 -28.20
CA SER A 2 8.06 -4.08 -26.96
C SER A 2 7.38 -2.73 -27.25
N GLY A 3 6.09 -2.66 -26.96
CA GLY A 3 5.31 -1.44 -27.11
C GLY A 3 5.76 -0.42 -26.07
N ASP A 4 6.76 0.40 -26.41
CA ASP A 4 7.14 1.56 -25.61
C ASP A 4 6.04 2.64 -25.73
N TRP A 5 4.99 2.46 -24.91
CA TRP A 5 3.87 3.39 -24.77
C TRP A 5 4.21 4.58 -23.86
N LEU A 6 5.25 4.47 -23.05
CA LEU A 6 5.70 5.51 -22.11
C LEU A 6 6.02 6.86 -22.79
N PRO A 7 6.78 6.91 -23.91
CA PRO A 7 7.01 8.17 -24.65
C PRO A 7 5.72 8.80 -25.22
N LEU A 8 4.71 7.98 -25.57
CA LEU A 8 3.41 8.48 -26.01
C LEU A 8 2.66 9.15 -24.85
N LEU A 9 2.64 8.51 -23.67
CA LEU A 9 1.99 9.01 -22.46
C LEU A 9 2.67 10.28 -21.92
N ARG A 10 4.00 10.36 -22.02
CA ARG A 10 4.82 11.52 -21.62
C ARG A 10 4.73 12.70 -22.59
N GLY A 11 4.09 12.53 -23.75
CA GLY A 11 3.94 13.59 -24.74
C GLY A 11 5.17 13.81 -25.61
N GLU A 12 6.15 12.91 -25.55
CA GLU A 12 7.40 12.99 -26.31
C GLU A 12 7.16 12.75 -27.81
N ARG A 13 6.12 11.98 -28.17
CA ARG A 13 5.66 11.82 -29.57
C ARG A 13 4.73 12.96 -30.00
N ARG A 14 5.18 13.75 -30.99
CA ARG A 14 4.42 14.87 -31.60
C ARG A 14 3.68 14.42 -32.87
N GLY A 15 2.55 15.07 -33.17
CA GLY A 15 1.69 14.76 -34.32
C GLY A 15 0.20 14.62 -33.95
N VAL A 16 -0.68 14.68 -34.96
CA VAL A 16 -2.14 14.64 -34.78
C VAL A 16 -2.63 13.31 -34.19
N GLY A 17 -2.14 12.18 -34.70
CA GLY A 17 -2.47 10.84 -34.19
C GLY A 17 -2.14 10.65 -32.70
N PRO A 18 -0.89 10.91 -32.27
CA PRO A 18 -0.51 10.91 -30.85
C PRO A 18 -1.34 11.87 -29.98
N ALA A 19 -1.73 13.04 -30.51
CA ALA A 19 -2.57 13.99 -29.79
C ALA A 19 -3.99 13.45 -29.56
N LEU A 20 -4.62 12.88 -30.60
CA LEU A 20 -5.93 12.23 -30.49
C LEU A 20 -5.89 11.04 -29.52
N ALA A 21 -4.86 10.20 -29.59
CA ALA A 21 -4.68 9.09 -28.67
C ALA A 21 -4.57 9.56 -27.21
N ARG A 22 -3.81 10.64 -26.95
CA ARG A 22 -3.72 11.24 -25.61
C ARG A 22 -5.04 11.84 -25.13
N ALA A 23 -5.82 12.44 -26.03
CA ALA A 23 -7.14 12.99 -25.71
C ALA A 23 -8.12 11.88 -25.33
N LEU A 24 -8.17 10.79 -26.11
CA LEU A 24 -8.98 9.61 -25.79
C LEU A 24 -8.56 8.98 -24.45
N LEU A 25 -7.26 8.79 -24.22
CA LEU A 25 -6.75 8.29 -22.95
C LEU A 25 -7.11 9.21 -21.77
N ALA A 26 -7.10 10.54 -21.97
CA ALA A 26 -7.56 11.49 -20.95
C ALA A 26 -9.06 11.33 -20.66
N ALA A 27 -9.90 11.19 -21.68
CA ALA A 27 -11.33 10.96 -21.49
C ALA A 27 -11.59 9.65 -20.71
N CYS A 28 -10.92 8.56 -21.10
CA CYS A 28 -10.98 7.29 -20.38
C CYS A 28 -10.48 7.42 -18.94
N ALA A 29 -9.40 8.18 -18.69
CA ALA A 29 -8.86 8.42 -17.37
C ALA A 29 -9.81 9.25 -16.49
N ALA A 30 -10.50 10.24 -17.07
CA ALA A 30 -11.52 11.02 -16.36
C ALA A 30 -12.71 10.13 -15.93
N LEU A 31 -13.20 9.28 -16.82
CA LEU A 31 -14.26 8.31 -16.52
C LEU A 31 -13.80 7.31 -15.43
N TYR A 32 -12.57 6.78 -15.56
CA TYR A 32 -11.99 5.90 -14.55
C TYR A 32 -11.89 6.58 -13.18
N ALA A 33 -11.38 7.82 -13.12
CA ALA A 33 -11.35 8.61 -11.89
C ALA A 33 -12.74 8.81 -11.29
N LEU A 34 -13.76 9.07 -12.11
CA LEU A 34 -15.14 9.24 -11.65
C LEU A 34 -15.66 7.96 -11.00
N VAL A 35 -15.49 6.81 -11.65
CA VAL A 35 -15.89 5.50 -11.11
C VAL A 35 -15.17 5.20 -9.80
N VAL A 36 -13.86 5.43 -9.74
CA VAL A 36 -13.06 5.21 -8.52
C VAL A 36 -13.47 6.16 -7.40
N ARG A 37 -13.75 7.44 -7.70
CA ARG A 37 -14.27 8.42 -6.73
C ARG A 37 -15.63 8.01 -6.20
N ALA A 38 -16.56 7.63 -7.07
CA ALA A 38 -17.90 7.17 -6.68
C ALA A 38 -17.83 5.92 -5.79
N ARG A 39 -17.02 4.93 -6.17
CA ARG A 39 -16.74 3.74 -5.33
C ARG A 39 -16.16 4.16 -3.97
N ASN A 40 -15.18 5.04 -3.95
CA ASN A 40 -14.55 5.48 -2.71
C ASN A 40 -15.50 6.26 -1.80
N TRP A 41 -16.37 7.08 -2.37
CA TRP A 41 -17.42 7.79 -1.66
C TRP A 41 -18.44 6.81 -1.07
N ALA A 42 -18.87 5.81 -1.84
CA ALA A 42 -19.82 4.80 -1.39
C ALA A 42 -19.31 3.99 -0.18
N TYR A 43 -18.02 3.60 -0.17
CA TYR A 43 -17.40 3.00 1.03
C TYR A 43 -17.29 3.99 2.20
N ALA A 44 -17.00 5.27 1.95
CA ALA A 44 -16.90 6.28 3.01
C ALA A 44 -18.25 6.58 3.66
N ARG A 45 -19.35 6.47 2.92
CA ARG A 45 -20.73 6.64 3.40
C ARG A 45 -21.36 5.35 3.94
N GLY A 46 -20.62 4.23 3.95
CA GLY A 46 -21.14 2.92 4.40
C GLY A 46 -22.14 2.26 3.44
N LEU A 47 -22.35 2.80 2.24
CA LEU A 47 -23.21 2.20 1.21
C LEU A 47 -22.64 0.88 0.68
N LEU A 48 -21.31 0.79 0.60
CA LEU A 48 -20.59 -0.45 0.34
C LEU A 48 -20.05 -1.03 1.65
N ARG A 49 -20.32 -2.32 1.89
CA ARG A 49 -19.92 -2.99 3.13
C ARG A 49 -18.41 -3.29 3.13
N ALA A 50 -17.75 -2.88 4.22
CA ALA A 50 -16.41 -3.35 4.58
C ALA A 50 -16.55 -4.41 5.67
N HIS A 51 -16.02 -5.61 5.41
CA HIS A 51 -16.04 -6.74 6.31
C HIS A 51 -14.84 -6.67 7.25
N ALA A 52 -15.07 -6.81 8.54
CA ALA A 52 -13.98 -6.97 9.49
C ALA A 52 -13.43 -8.40 9.47
N ALA A 53 -12.11 -8.53 9.52
CA ALA A 53 -11.48 -9.81 9.84
C ALA A 53 -11.59 -10.08 11.36
N PRO A 54 -11.48 -11.34 11.77
CA PRO A 54 -11.34 -11.71 13.17
C PRO A 54 -9.95 -11.36 13.76
N LEU A 55 -8.98 -11.05 12.90
CA LEU A 55 -7.60 -10.71 13.28
C LEU A 55 -7.28 -9.25 12.94
N PRO A 56 -6.31 -8.62 13.62
CA PRO A 56 -5.74 -7.34 13.19
C PRO A 56 -5.18 -7.40 11.77
N VAL A 57 -5.50 -6.38 10.95
CA VAL A 57 -5.07 -6.27 9.55
C VAL A 57 -4.24 -5.01 9.34
N ILE A 58 -2.98 -5.19 8.97
CA ILE A 58 -2.08 -4.14 8.51
C ILE A 58 -1.98 -4.21 6.99
N SER A 59 -2.35 -3.14 6.30
CA SER A 59 -2.22 -3.03 4.85
C SER A 59 -0.97 -2.28 4.46
N VAL A 60 -0.19 -2.86 3.56
CA VAL A 60 0.90 -2.17 2.85
C VAL A 60 0.43 -1.94 1.42
N GLY A 61 0.49 -0.71 0.96
CA GLY A 61 0.06 -0.38 -0.40
C GLY A 61 0.67 0.89 -0.94
N ASN A 62 0.24 1.25 -2.13
CA ASN A 62 0.63 2.48 -2.80
C ASN A 62 -0.52 3.02 -3.63
N LEU A 63 -0.33 4.22 -4.20
CA LEU A 63 -1.28 4.84 -5.12
C LEU A 63 -0.96 4.60 -6.60
N THR A 64 0.26 4.22 -6.93
CA THR A 64 0.75 4.04 -8.30
C THR A 64 0.78 2.56 -8.71
N ALA A 65 0.79 2.28 -10.01
CA ALA A 65 0.93 0.91 -10.53
C ALA A 65 2.41 0.46 -10.66
N GLY A 66 3.35 1.17 -10.04
CA GLY A 66 4.80 0.87 -10.09
C GLY A 66 5.36 0.24 -8.82
N GLY A 67 6.61 -0.23 -8.92
CA GLY A 67 7.37 -0.77 -7.80
C GLY A 67 7.74 0.34 -6.81
N THR A 68 7.07 0.36 -5.66
CA THR A 68 7.23 1.37 -4.60
C THR A 68 7.94 0.82 -3.36
N GLY A 69 8.52 -0.38 -3.43
CA GLY A 69 9.18 -1.01 -2.27
C GLY A 69 8.22 -1.69 -1.28
N LYS A 70 7.00 -2.04 -1.70
CA LYS A 70 6.00 -2.72 -0.85
C LYS A 70 6.51 -4.07 -0.33
N THR A 71 7.01 -4.93 -1.21
CA THR A 71 7.47 -6.28 -0.86
C THR A 71 8.59 -6.26 0.19
N PRO A 72 9.67 -5.44 0.05
CA PRO A 72 10.65 -5.28 1.12
C PRO A 72 10.07 -4.82 2.46
N LEU A 73 9.09 -3.90 2.46
CA LEU A 73 8.46 -3.47 3.71
C LEU A 73 7.59 -4.58 4.32
N VAL A 74 6.84 -5.32 3.51
CA VAL A 74 6.05 -6.47 3.98
C VAL A 74 6.96 -7.52 4.62
N ILE A 75 8.10 -7.83 4.00
CA ILE A 75 9.11 -8.74 4.54
C ILE A 75 9.64 -8.24 5.89
N ALA A 76 10.06 -6.97 5.97
CA ALA A 76 10.58 -6.38 7.19
C ALA A 76 9.55 -6.37 8.33
N LEU A 77 8.29 -6.04 8.04
CA LEU A 77 7.20 -6.09 9.01
C LEU A 77 6.92 -7.52 9.47
N ALA A 78 6.90 -8.48 8.56
CA ALA A 78 6.68 -9.89 8.89
C ALA A 78 7.78 -10.41 9.82
N GLN A 79 9.05 -10.15 9.51
CA GLN A 79 10.18 -10.52 10.36
C GLN A 79 10.11 -9.87 11.75
N ALA A 80 9.78 -8.57 11.81
CA ALA A 80 9.67 -7.85 13.09
C ALA A 80 8.51 -8.34 13.99
N LEU A 81 7.42 -8.82 13.39
CA LEU A 81 6.28 -9.41 14.11
C LEU A 81 6.59 -10.85 14.53
N LEU A 82 7.22 -11.65 13.67
CA LEU A 82 7.68 -13.01 14.00
C LEU A 82 8.71 -13.01 15.14
N ALA A 83 9.65 -12.05 15.14
CA ALA A 83 10.63 -11.89 16.21
C ALA A 83 9.98 -11.57 17.58
N ARG A 84 8.73 -11.09 17.58
CA ARG A 84 7.91 -10.89 18.79
C ARG A 84 7.07 -12.11 19.16
N GLY A 85 7.26 -13.25 18.47
CA GLY A 85 6.52 -14.49 18.72
C GLY A 85 5.14 -14.54 18.09
N LEU A 86 4.76 -13.58 17.23
CA LEU A 86 3.45 -13.59 16.57
C LEU A 86 3.46 -14.47 15.32
N ARG A 87 2.36 -15.20 15.10
CA ARG A 87 2.12 -15.95 13.86
C ARG A 87 1.57 -15.01 12.80
N VAL A 88 2.39 -14.66 11.82
CA VAL A 88 2.06 -13.68 10.79
C VAL A 88 1.47 -14.37 9.57
N ALA A 89 0.34 -13.86 9.05
CA ALA A 89 -0.18 -14.23 7.74
C ALA A 89 -0.01 -13.13 6.72
N VAL A 90 0.45 -13.48 5.51
CA VAL A 90 0.58 -12.53 4.39
C VAL A 90 -0.46 -12.85 3.31
N LEU A 91 -1.32 -11.86 3.01
CA LEU A 91 -2.33 -11.92 1.97
C LEU A 91 -1.84 -11.16 0.73
N ALA A 92 -1.45 -11.86 -0.33
CA ALA A 92 -1.01 -11.24 -1.59
C ALA A 92 -1.90 -11.61 -2.78
N ARG A 93 -1.90 -10.73 -3.80
CA ARG A 93 -2.85 -10.77 -4.91
C ARG A 93 -2.24 -11.77 -5.87
N GLY A 94 -2.80 -12.97 -5.97
CA GLY A 94 -2.41 -13.94 -7.01
C GLY A 94 -2.81 -13.43 -8.39
N TYR A 95 -2.19 -12.33 -8.84
CA TYR A 95 -2.32 -11.78 -10.19
C TYR A 95 -1.41 -12.61 -11.10
N GLY A 96 -2.00 -13.12 -12.19
CA GLY A 96 -1.47 -14.27 -12.90
C GLY A 96 -2.02 -15.55 -12.27
N ALA A 97 -2.87 -16.25 -13.01
CA ALA A 97 -3.26 -17.61 -12.66
C ALA A 97 -2.01 -18.48 -12.79
N ALA A 98 -1.17 -18.49 -11.77
CA ALA A 98 -0.39 -19.66 -11.50
C ALA A 98 -1.42 -20.78 -11.29
N ARG A 99 -1.26 -21.89 -12.01
CA ARG A 99 -2.13 -23.07 -11.90
C ARG A 99 -2.29 -23.40 -10.41
N ASP A 100 -3.47 -23.89 -10.02
CA ASP A 100 -3.82 -24.20 -8.62
C ASP A 100 -2.60 -24.74 -7.84
N GLY A 101 -2.02 -23.89 -6.96
CA GLY A 101 -0.89 -24.26 -6.09
C GLY A 101 0.43 -23.50 -6.29
N GLU A 102 0.65 -22.79 -7.40
CA GLU A 102 1.92 -22.09 -7.62
C GLU A 102 1.96 -20.68 -7.00
N LEU A 103 3.04 -20.36 -6.27
CA LEU A 103 3.31 -19.02 -5.76
C LEU A 103 3.80 -18.14 -6.92
N ASN A 104 3.18 -16.96 -7.09
CA ASN A 104 3.71 -15.95 -8.02
C ASN A 104 5.04 -15.38 -7.51
N ASP A 105 5.78 -14.68 -8.37
CA ASP A 105 7.14 -14.22 -8.04
C ASP A 105 7.18 -13.33 -6.79
N GLU A 106 6.16 -12.47 -6.58
CA GLU A 106 6.02 -11.65 -5.36
C GLU A 106 5.86 -12.50 -4.10
N LEU A 107 5.01 -13.54 -4.12
CA LEU A 107 4.85 -14.45 -2.99
C LEU A 107 6.05 -15.36 -2.80
N ARG A 108 6.74 -15.73 -3.89
CA ARG A 108 7.97 -16.53 -3.82
C ARG A 108 9.06 -15.77 -3.08
N GLU A 109 9.24 -14.49 -3.39
CA GLU A 109 10.19 -13.63 -2.68
C GLU A 109 9.89 -13.58 -1.17
N ILE A 110 8.61 -13.41 -0.81
CA ILE A 110 8.20 -13.41 0.61
C ILE A 110 8.43 -14.79 1.24
N ALA A 111 8.11 -15.89 0.54
CA ALA A 111 8.30 -17.25 1.02
C ALA A 111 9.77 -17.56 1.32
N GLU A 112 10.68 -17.14 0.44
CA GLU A 112 12.12 -17.34 0.60
C GLU A 112 12.69 -16.53 1.76
N ARG A 113 12.22 -15.29 1.94
CA ARG A 113 12.75 -14.37 2.96
C ARG A 113 12.09 -14.54 4.33
N VAL A 114 10.88 -15.07 4.37
CA VAL A 114 10.06 -15.22 5.58
C VAL A 114 9.32 -16.58 5.55
N PRO A 115 10.04 -17.71 5.54
CA PRO A 115 9.43 -19.05 5.39
C PRO A 115 8.50 -19.43 6.55
N GLN A 116 8.59 -18.74 7.69
CA GLN A 116 7.70 -18.94 8.85
C GLN A 116 6.35 -18.25 8.68
N ALA A 117 6.22 -17.30 7.75
CA ALA A 117 4.98 -16.58 7.53
C ALA A 117 3.95 -17.44 6.80
N LEU A 118 2.70 -17.35 7.26
CA LEU A 118 1.58 -18.03 6.64
C LEU A 118 1.16 -17.33 5.35
N LEU A 119 1.57 -17.85 4.19
CA LEU A 119 1.13 -17.32 2.91
C LEU A 119 -0.29 -17.79 2.58
N VAL A 120 -1.16 -16.85 2.24
CA VAL A 120 -2.57 -17.12 1.91
C VAL A 120 -2.97 -16.38 0.62
N PRO A 121 -2.66 -16.95 -0.56
CA PRO A 121 -3.07 -16.38 -1.83
C PRO A 121 -4.60 -16.44 -2.00
N GLY A 122 -5.17 -15.42 -2.64
CA GLY A 122 -6.59 -15.43 -3.00
C GLY A 122 -7.14 -14.06 -3.39
N ARG A 123 -8.00 -14.01 -4.40
CA ARG A 123 -8.61 -12.77 -4.89
C ARG A 123 -9.56 -12.13 -3.87
N ASP A 124 -10.29 -12.94 -3.11
CA ASP A 124 -11.17 -12.47 -2.04
C ASP A 124 -10.38 -12.38 -0.72
N ARG A 125 -10.02 -11.15 -0.33
CA ARG A 125 -9.23 -10.92 0.89
C ARG A 125 -10.00 -11.20 2.17
N VAL A 126 -11.32 -11.11 2.14
CA VAL A 126 -12.15 -11.41 3.32
C VAL A 126 -12.05 -12.90 3.62
N ARG A 127 -12.27 -13.75 2.60
CA ARG A 127 -12.09 -15.20 2.73
C ARG A 127 -10.65 -15.60 3.04
N SER A 128 -9.66 -14.91 2.46
CA SER A 128 -8.26 -15.16 2.82
C SER A 128 -7.96 -14.81 4.28
N ALA A 129 -8.52 -13.73 4.81
CA ALA A 129 -8.37 -13.36 6.21
C ALA A 129 -9.02 -14.40 7.16
N GLU A 130 -10.21 -14.90 6.83
CA GLU A 130 -10.87 -15.97 7.58
C GLU A 130 -10.02 -17.25 7.59
N ARG A 131 -9.47 -17.66 6.44
CA ARG A 131 -8.57 -18.82 6.35
C ARG A 131 -7.28 -18.62 7.16
N ALA A 132 -6.74 -17.41 7.18
CA ALA A 132 -5.57 -17.10 7.99
C ALA A 132 -5.86 -17.30 9.49
N ALA A 133 -7.03 -16.84 9.95
CA ALA A 133 -7.47 -17.03 11.33
C ALA A 133 -7.66 -18.51 11.70
N LEU A 134 -8.31 -19.28 10.83
CA LEU A 134 -8.49 -20.73 11.04
C LEU A 134 -7.17 -21.50 11.10
N ARG A 135 -6.14 -21.02 10.41
CA ARG A 135 -4.78 -21.58 10.42
C ARG A 135 -3.94 -21.06 11.60
N GLY A 136 -4.55 -20.30 12.52
CA GLY A 136 -3.88 -19.76 13.70
C GLY A 136 -2.90 -18.65 13.37
N ALA A 137 -3.25 -17.71 12.50
CA ALA A 137 -2.51 -16.45 12.47
C ALA A 137 -2.97 -15.55 13.63
N ASP A 138 -2.06 -14.71 14.12
CA ASP A 138 -2.34 -13.71 15.15
C ASP A 138 -2.48 -12.31 14.52
N VAL A 139 -1.84 -12.08 13.35
CA VAL A 139 -1.87 -10.82 12.61
C VAL A 139 -1.82 -11.04 11.11
N ILE A 140 -2.50 -10.17 10.36
CA ILE A 140 -2.54 -10.19 8.90
C ILE A 140 -1.77 -9.01 8.32
N LEU A 141 -0.82 -9.29 7.43
CA LEU A 141 -0.21 -8.33 6.52
C LEU A 141 -0.86 -8.46 5.14
N LEU A 142 -1.46 -7.38 4.66
CA LEU A 142 -2.08 -7.31 3.35
C LEU A 142 -1.16 -6.61 2.38
N ASP A 143 -0.59 -7.36 1.43
CA ASP A 143 0.24 -6.81 0.37
C ASP A 143 -0.65 -6.27 -0.77
N ASP A 144 -0.29 -5.07 -1.24
CA ASP A 144 -1.03 -4.26 -2.21
C ASP A 144 -2.50 -4.01 -1.81
N GLY A 145 -2.71 -3.75 -0.51
CA GLY A 145 -4.04 -3.72 0.12
C GLY A 145 -4.84 -2.43 -0.03
N PHE A 146 -4.20 -1.33 -0.44
CA PHE A 146 -4.78 0.02 -0.28
C PHE A 146 -6.10 0.21 -1.05
N GLN A 147 -6.21 -0.35 -2.26
CA GLN A 147 -7.44 -0.30 -3.06
C GLN A 147 -8.49 -1.36 -2.64
N HIS A 148 -8.13 -2.33 -1.80
CA HIS A 148 -9.00 -3.43 -1.39
C HIS A 148 -9.94 -3.03 -0.23
N ARG A 149 -10.88 -2.13 -0.53
CA ARG A 149 -11.78 -1.54 0.47
C ARG A 149 -12.77 -2.47 1.18
N ARG A 150 -13.00 -3.66 0.61
CA ARG A 150 -13.96 -4.65 1.10
C ARG A 150 -13.53 -5.35 2.38
N LEU A 151 -12.23 -5.53 2.63
CA LEU A 151 -11.70 -6.02 3.91
C LEU A 151 -11.36 -4.80 4.77
N ARG A 152 -11.80 -4.68 6.03
CA ARG A 152 -11.43 -3.57 6.93
C ARG A 152 -9.97 -3.70 7.39
N ARG A 153 -9.32 -2.55 7.61
CA ARG A 153 -7.89 -2.43 7.92
C ARG A 153 -7.78 -1.64 9.21
N ASP A 154 -6.92 -2.12 10.09
CA ASP A 154 -6.63 -1.50 11.38
C ASP A 154 -5.49 -0.49 11.26
N LEU A 155 -4.55 -0.75 10.34
CA LEU A 155 -3.48 0.15 9.95
C LEU A 155 -3.27 0.13 8.44
N ASP A 156 -3.37 1.29 7.77
CA ASP A 156 -3.08 1.47 6.35
C ASP A 156 -1.74 2.22 6.17
N LEU A 157 -0.70 1.50 5.73
CA LEU A 157 0.61 2.02 5.35
C LEU A 157 0.66 2.26 3.84
N VAL A 158 0.99 3.48 3.42
CA VAL A 158 1.06 3.86 2.00
C VAL A 158 2.44 4.35 1.63
N LEU A 159 3.05 3.69 0.64
CA LEU A 159 4.37 4.02 0.14
C LEU A 159 4.23 5.02 -1.02
N VAL A 160 5.07 6.04 -0.98
CA VAL A 160 5.20 7.05 -2.03
C VAL A 160 6.67 7.15 -2.41
N ASP A 161 6.95 6.90 -3.69
CA ASP A 161 8.31 6.94 -4.23
C ASP A 161 8.77 8.38 -4.43
N CYS A 162 9.86 8.81 -3.78
CA CYS A 162 10.37 10.18 -3.92
C CYS A 162 10.82 10.50 -5.34
N THR A 163 11.25 9.52 -6.13
CA THR A 163 11.77 9.75 -7.48
C THR A 163 10.65 9.90 -8.51
N ASP A 164 9.49 9.27 -8.27
CA ASP A 164 8.28 9.40 -9.10
C ASP A 164 6.99 9.23 -8.28
N PRO A 165 6.64 10.21 -7.42
CA PRO A 165 5.61 10.04 -6.38
C PRO A 165 4.20 9.81 -6.93
N TRP A 166 3.93 10.36 -8.10
CA TRP A 166 2.59 10.35 -8.70
C TRP A 166 2.53 9.66 -10.05
N GLY A 167 3.65 9.17 -10.57
CA GLY A 167 3.70 8.61 -11.92
C GLY A 167 3.47 9.66 -13.02
N PRO A 168 3.75 9.30 -14.27
CA PRO A 168 3.40 10.13 -15.40
C PRO A 168 1.87 10.22 -15.57
N ALA A 169 1.40 11.37 -16.06
CA ALA A 169 0.12 11.54 -16.74
C ALA A 169 -1.17 11.20 -15.95
N GLY A 170 -1.11 11.10 -14.61
CA GLY A 170 -2.29 11.05 -13.74
C GLY A 170 -2.83 9.64 -13.49
N VAL A 171 -4.16 9.49 -13.51
CA VAL A 171 -4.82 8.19 -13.25
C VAL A 171 -4.82 7.28 -14.46
N LEU A 172 -4.90 5.97 -14.22
CA LEU A 172 -5.12 4.96 -15.25
C LEU A 172 -6.36 5.28 -16.11
N PRO A 173 -6.37 4.93 -17.41
CA PRO A 173 -5.28 4.29 -18.16
C PRO A 173 -4.24 5.28 -18.72
N ARG A 174 -4.41 6.60 -18.52
CA ARG A 174 -3.49 7.61 -19.07
C ARG A 174 -2.17 7.67 -18.30
N GLY A 175 -2.22 7.50 -16.99
CA GLY A 175 -1.06 7.50 -16.12
C GLY A 175 -0.97 6.27 -15.25
N LEU A 176 -0.12 6.31 -14.22
CA LEU A 176 0.10 5.16 -13.32
C LEU A 176 -0.71 5.20 -12.03
N LEU A 177 -1.43 6.29 -11.72
CA LEU A 177 -2.23 6.34 -10.50
C LEU A 177 -3.44 5.40 -10.60
N ARG A 178 -3.58 4.50 -9.63
CA ARG A 178 -4.71 3.59 -9.50
C ARG A 178 -5.96 4.28 -8.96
N GLU A 179 -5.78 5.45 -8.35
CA GLU A 179 -6.85 6.31 -7.88
C GLU A 179 -6.35 7.76 -7.75
N PRO A 180 -7.24 8.77 -7.68
CA PRO A 180 -6.82 10.15 -7.49
C PRO A 180 -5.95 10.36 -6.24
N ARG A 181 -4.99 11.29 -6.28
CA ARG A 181 -4.02 11.57 -5.19
C ARG A 181 -4.67 11.75 -3.82
N GLY A 182 -5.82 12.41 -3.76
CA GLY A 182 -6.59 12.61 -2.52
C GLY A 182 -7.03 11.31 -1.83
N GLY A 183 -6.92 10.14 -2.49
CA GLY A 183 -7.07 8.83 -1.86
C GLY A 183 -6.08 8.59 -0.71
N ILE A 184 -4.92 9.26 -0.73
CA ILE A 184 -3.89 9.19 0.32
C ILE A 184 -4.40 9.56 1.71
N ARG A 185 -5.46 10.38 1.80
CA ARG A 185 -6.12 10.76 3.07
C ARG A 185 -6.59 9.57 3.91
N ARG A 186 -6.72 8.39 3.31
CA ARG A 186 -7.11 7.16 4.01
C ARG A 186 -5.95 6.44 4.67
N ALA A 187 -4.72 6.78 4.30
CA ALA A 187 -3.52 6.25 4.91
C ALA A 187 -3.48 6.67 6.38
N ASP A 188 -3.09 5.75 7.24
CA ASP A 188 -2.69 6.12 8.59
C ASP A 188 -1.26 6.68 8.52
N TRP A 189 -0.35 5.98 7.81
CA TRP A 189 1.03 6.41 7.61
C TRP A 189 1.36 6.51 6.13
N VAL A 190 2.09 7.58 5.79
CA VAL A 190 2.75 7.71 4.48
C VAL A 190 4.26 7.54 4.67
N ILE A 191 4.83 6.60 3.90
CA ILE A 191 6.24 6.27 3.92
C ILE A 191 6.86 6.74 2.60
N LEU A 192 7.79 7.67 2.68
CA LEU A 192 8.55 8.13 1.53
C LEU A 192 9.70 7.15 1.25
N THR A 193 9.66 6.48 0.12
CA THR A 193 10.67 5.50 -0.31
C THR A 193 11.63 6.12 -1.33
N ARG A 194 12.85 5.58 -1.46
CA ARG A 194 13.91 6.10 -2.34
C ARG A 194 14.25 7.57 -2.09
N ALA A 195 14.04 8.03 -0.86
CA ALA A 195 14.34 9.39 -0.46
C ALA A 195 15.83 9.73 -0.63
N GLU A 196 16.71 8.73 -0.49
CA GLU A 196 18.14 8.85 -0.72
C GLU A 196 18.52 9.13 -2.18
N GLN A 197 17.65 8.76 -3.13
CA GLN A 197 17.85 8.97 -4.57
C GLN A 197 17.32 10.32 -5.05
N ALA A 198 16.48 10.98 -4.25
CA ALA A 198 15.91 12.29 -4.54
C ALA A 198 15.68 13.10 -3.25
N PRO A 199 16.74 13.40 -2.47
CA PRO A 199 16.63 14.07 -1.17
C PRO A 199 15.96 15.46 -1.29
N GLU A 200 16.20 16.17 -2.39
CA GLU A 200 15.60 17.46 -2.71
C GLU A 200 14.08 17.39 -2.92
N ARG A 201 13.54 16.20 -3.23
CA ARG A 201 12.10 15.97 -3.41
C ARG A 201 11.36 15.71 -2.12
N VAL A 202 12.07 15.35 -1.04
CA VAL A 202 11.47 14.92 0.23
C VAL A 202 10.59 16.01 0.84
N ALA A 203 11.15 17.19 1.11
CA ALA A 203 10.39 18.28 1.76
C ALA A 203 9.22 18.82 0.91
N PRO A 204 9.38 19.06 -0.42
CA PRO A 204 8.26 19.44 -1.27
C PRO A 204 7.16 18.37 -1.33
N LEU A 205 7.54 17.09 -1.44
CA LEU A 205 6.59 15.99 -1.45
C LEU A 205 5.88 15.87 -0.10
N GLU A 206 6.59 16.08 1.00
CA GLU A 206 6.03 16.12 2.34
C GLU A 206 4.92 17.18 2.42
N ALA A 207 5.21 18.40 1.95
CA ALA A 207 4.25 19.49 1.91
C ALA A 207 3.05 19.16 0.99
N GLU A 208 3.27 18.55 -0.17
CA GLU A 208 2.18 18.14 -1.08
C GLU A 208 1.27 17.11 -0.42
N VAL A 209 1.85 16.08 0.22
CA VAL A 209 1.08 15.02 0.88
C VAL A 209 0.30 15.59 2.07
N ARG A 210 0.86 16.54 2.83
CA ARG A 210 0.14 17.27 3.90
C ARG A 210 -0.97 18.16 3.34
N ALA A 211 -0.74 18.86 2.23
CA ALA A 211 -1.76 19.69 1.58
C ALA A 211 -2.93 18.85 1.04
N LEU A 212 -2.68 17.59 0.68
CA LEU A 212 -3.72 16.66 0.31
C LEU A 212 -4.63 16.28 1.48
N GLY A 213 -4.40 16.70 2.72
CA GLY A 213 -5.35 16.59 3.83
C GLY A 213 -4.67 16.26 5.16
N THR A 214 -5.44 16.19 6.23
CA THR A 214 -4.97 15.72 7.54
C THR A 214 -4.59 14.24 7.43
N LEU A 215 -3.34 13.99 7.06
CA LEU A 215 -2.69 12.72 7.28
C LEU A 215 -2.70 12.46 8.77
N ARG A 216 -2.95 11.21 9.17
CA ARG A 216 -2.81 10.86 10.58
C ARG A 216 -1.35 11.06 10.99
N TRP A 217 -0.36 10.60 10.21
CA TRP A 217 1.06 10.96 10.36
C TRP A 217 1.87 10.82 9.04
N LEU A 218 3.01 11.50 8.95
CA LEU A 218 3.95 11.50 7.83
C LEU A 218 5.37 11.29 8.37
N VAL A 219 6.08 10.27 7.88
CA VAL A 219 7.42 9.91 8.37
C VAL A 219 8.48 10.26 7.32
N THR A 220 9.34 11.24 7.65
CA THR A 220 10.53 11.67 6.89
C THR A 220 11.66 11.96 7.91
N PRO A 221 12.97 11.76 7.61
CA PRO A 221 13.64 11.06 6.50
C PRO A 221 14.12 9.64 6.88
N ASN A 222 14.42 8.78 5.89
CA ASN A 222 14.89 7.40 6.14
C ASN A 222 16.24 7.11 5.47
N LYS A 223 17.29 6.96 6.28
CA LYS A 223 18.28 5.92 6.03
C LYS A 223 17.74 4.67 6.71
N ILE A 224 17.24 3.74 5.91
CA ILE A 224 17.22 2.33 6.25
C ILE A 224 16.25 1.96 7.39
N HIS A 225 15.06 1.51 6.98
CA HIS A 225 13.92 1.08 7.80
C HIS A 225 14.16 -0.13 8.73
N HIS A 226 15.40 -0.54 8.98
CA HIS A 226 15.76 -1.63 9.90
C HIS A 226 16.72 -1.24 11.04
N LEU A 227 17.16 0.01 11.15
CA LEU A 227 18.20 0.40 12.13
C LEU A 227 17.75 1.29 13.32
N PHE A 228 16.48 1.72 13.40
CA PHE A 228 16.06 2.73 14.39
C PHE A 228 14.86 2.37 15.27
N LEU A 229 14.61 1.08 15.51
CA LEU A 229 13.81 0.69 16.68
C LEU A 229 14.66 0.72 17.97
N GLY A 230 15.94 0.36 17.90
CA GLY A 230 16.84 0.26 19.07
C GLY A 230 17.16 1.62 19.73
N PRO A 231 17.78 2.58 19.03
CA PRO A 231 18.15 3.89 19.61
C PRO A 231 16.96 4.74 20.10
N TRP A 232 15.74 4.42 19.66
CA TRP A 232 14.50 5.08 20.07
C TRP A 232 13.92 4.50 21.38
N LEU A 233 14.06 3.18 21.59
CA LEU A 233 13.70 2.48 22.82
C LEU A 233 14.70 2.75 23.96
N GLU A 234 15.98 2.91 23.64
CA GLU A 234 17.06 3.17 24.61
C GLU A 234 17.00 4.55 25.27
N ARG A 235 16.30 5.53 24.66
CA ARG A 235 16.24 6.92 25.14
C ARG A 235 15.05 7.23 26.06
N PHE A 236 14.12 6.29 26.26
CA PHE A 236 12.93 6.45 27.09
C PHE A 236 12.57 5.14 27.82
N GLU A 237 13.07 4.99 29.05
CA GLU A 237 12.75 3.83 29.91
C GLU A 237 11.23 3.72 30.14
N GLY A 238 10.63 2.60 29.69
CA GLY A 238 9.22 2.25 29.92
C GLY A 238 8.26 2.43 28.74
N ALA A 239 8.72 2.77 27.52
CA ALA A 239 7.84 2.96 26.37
C ALA A 239 7.25 1.63 25.82
N VAL A 240 5.92 1.57 25.69
CA VAL A 240 5.16 0.55 24.94
C VAL A 240 4.23 1.23 23.93
N ALA A 241 4.46 1.04 22.62
CA ALA A 241 3.42 0.85 21.59
C ALA A 241 3.98 0.84 20.14
N LEU A 242 3.40 -0.07 19.36
CA LEU A 242 3.51 -0.31 17.91
C LEU A 242 2.65 0.63 17.03
N ALA A 243 2.24 1.76 17.59
CA ALA A 243 1.60 2.89 16.93
C ALA A 243 1.93 4.11 17.79
N PRO A 244 2.22 5.31 17.23
CA PRO A 244 2.57 6.47 18.05
C PRO A 244 1.44 6.75 19.08
N PRO A 245 1.80 7.12 20.31
CA PRO A 245 0.82 7.44 21.35
C PRO A 245 -0.19 8.49 20.83
N GLY A 246 -1.49 8.22 21.06
CA GLY A 246 -2.58 9.12 20.68
C GLY A 246 -3.36 8.77 19.41
N LEU A 247 -3.06 7.66 18.71
CA LEU A 247 -3.92 7.19 17.62
C LEU A 247 -5.19 6.53 18.17
N PRO A 248 -6.40 7.02 17.80
CA PRO A 248 -7.63 6.30 18.12
C PRO A 248 -7.63 4.97 17.35
N PRO A 249 -7.68 3.82 18.02
CA PRO A 249 -7.69 2.52 17.35
C PRO A 249 -8.93 2.44 16.45
N ARG A 250 -8.74 2.02 15.19
CA ARG A 250 -9.88 1.78 14.29
C ARG A 250 -10.77 0.68 14.84
N ARG A 251 -10.23 -0.25 15.62
CA ARG A 251 -10.92 -1.33 16.35
C ARG A 251 -10.47 -1.32 17.82
N PRO A 252 -11.16 -0.59 18.71
CA PRO A 252 -10.79 -0.54 20.13
C PRO A 252 -10.98 -1.89 20.85
N ASP A 253 -11.76 -2.78 20.24
CA ASP A 253 -12.05 -4.12 20.71
C ASP A 253 -10.90 -5.12 20.46
N LEU A 254 -9.92 -4.78 19.62
CA LEU A 254 -8.73 -5.59 19.39
C LEU A 254 -7.57 -5.08 20.25
N ARG A 255 -7.04 -5.95 21.12
CA ARG A 255 -5.84 -5.68 21.90
C ARG A 255 -4.63 -6.25 21.16
N PHE A 256 -3.65 -5.39 20.87
CA PHE A 256 -2.30 -5.82 20.51
C PHE A 256 -1.62 -6.22 21.83
N ALA A 257 -1.19 -7.48 21.94
CA ALA A 257 -0.35 -7.94 23.04
C ALA A 257 1.07 -7.38 22.89
#